data_AF-A0A9N9MG87-F1
#
_entry.id   AF-A0A9N9MG87-F1
#
_cell.length_a   1.000
_cell.length_b   1.000
_cell.length_c   1.000
_cell.angle_alpha   90.00
_cell.angle_beta   90.00
_cell.angle_gamma   90.00
#
_symmetry.space_group_name_H-M   'P 1'
#
loop_
_entity.id
_entity.type
_entity.pdbx_description
1 polymer ?
#
loop_
_entity_poly.entity_id
_entity_poly.type
_entity_poly.pdbx_seq_one_letter_code
_entity_poly.pdbx_strand_id
1 'polypeptide(L)'
;MATKTLIILVLVVACVYAVHEYKTHDYYAHPKYEFKYGVDDPHTHDLKERAEKRDGHTVEQEYGWHEKDREVKLKKLDEHAQQVKIEIQHHHHH
;
A
#
# COMPACT_ATOMS: atom_id res chain seq x y z
N MET A 1 24.33 54.84 21.43
CA MET A 1 24.05 54.33 20.08
C MET A 1 24.60 52.91 19.86
N ALA A 2 25.88 52.64 20.17
CA ALA A 2 26.52 51.34 19.93
C ALA A 2 26.07 50.14 20.81
N THR A 3 25.58 50.39 22.02
CA THR A 3 25.12 49.33 22.93
C THR A 3 23.80 48.69 22.48
N LYS A 4 22.88 49.48 21.92
CA LYS A 4 21.63 48.96 21.35
C LYS A 4 21.89 48.08 20.11
N THR A 5 22.83 48.47 19.25
CA THR A 5 23.18 47.68 18.05
C THR A 5 23.84 46.36 18.40
N LEU A 6 24.66 46.32 19.47
CA LEU A 6 25.32 45.10 19.92
C LEU A 6 24.32 44.12 20.57
N ILE A 7 23.36 44.61 21.34
CA ILE A 7 22.27 43.79 21.89
C ILE A 7 21.41 43.20 20.77
N ILE A 8 21.06 44.00 19.76
CA ILE A 8 20.29 43.52 18.60
C ILE A 8 21.07 42.42 17.86
N LEU A 9 22.37 42.59 17.65
CA LEU A 9 23.20 41.59 16.97
C LEU A 9 23.27 40.28 17.77
N VAL A 10 23.43 40.35 19.09
CA VAL A 10 23.42 39.16 19.96
C VAL A 10 22.06 38.45 19.92
N LEU A 11 20.96 39.21 19.96
CA LEU A 11 19.61 38.63 19.87
C LEU A 11 19.33 37.99 18.51
N VAL A 12 19.79 38.60 17.42
CA VAL A 12 19.65 38.04 16.07
C VAL A 12 20.45 36.74 15.95
N VAL A 13 21.69 36.72 16.45
CA VAL A 13 22.52 35.50 16.47
C VAL A 13 21.86 34.40 17.30
N ALA A 14 21.37 34.71 18.50
CA ALA A 14 20.65 33.76 19.35
C ALA A 14 19.37 33.21 18.67
N CYS A 15 18.60 34.06 17.99
CA CYS A 15 17.44 33.64 17.20
C CYS A 15 17.83 32.69 16.06
N VAL A 16 18.91 32.97 15.33
CA VAL A 16 19.38 32.09 14.24
C VAL A 16 19.78 30.71 14.78
N TYR A 17 20.48 30.66 15.92
CA TYR A 17 20.80 29.38 16.58
C TYR A 17 19.54 28.62 17.01
N ALA A 18 18.54 29.31 17.56
CA ALA A 18 17.28 28.67 17.98
C ALA A 18 16.46 28.13 16.79
N VAL A 19 16.47 28.82 15.65
CA VAL A 19 15.76 28.37 14.43
C VAL A 19 16.47 27.18 13.76
N HIS A 20 17.80 27.08 13.88
CA HIS A 20 18.57 25.99 13.27
C HIS A 20 18.28 24.60 13.89
N GLU A 21 17.68 24.53 15.08
CA GLU A 21 17.32 23.26 15.74
C GLU A 21 15.88 22.77 15.44
N TYR A 22 15.30 23.14 14.31
CA TYR A 22 14.00 22.59 13.92
C TYR A 22 14.16 21.16 13.36
N LYS A 23 14.06 20.15 14.23
CA LYS A 23 14.03 18.73 13.80
C LYS A 23 12.65 18.36 13.27
N THR A 24 12.52 18.29 11.94
CA THR A 24 11.37 17.64 11.29
C THR A 24 11.44 16.14 11.54
N HIS A 25 10.46 15.60 12.26
CA HIS A 25 10.32 14.15 12.40
C HIS A 25 9.53 13.63 11.20
N ASP A 26 10.23 13.10 10.20
CA ASP A 26 9.60 12.43 9.07
C ASP A 26 8.99 11.11 9.55
N TYR A 27 7.67 11.09 9.74
CA TYR A 27 6.94 9.90 10.14
C TYR A 27 6.72 9.00 8.92
N TYR A 28 7.73 8.20 8.57
CA TYR A 28 7.58 7.14 7.57
C TYR A 28 6.83 5.94 8.18
N ALA A 29 5.53 5.88 7.96
CA ALA A 29 4.73 4.72 8.32
C ALA A 29 4.89 3.61 7.27
N HIS A 30 5.16 2.38 7.73
CA HIS A 30 5.21 1.19 6.89
C HIS A 30 3.80 0.86 6.36
N PRO A 31 3.51 1.00 5.05
CA PRO A 31 2.16 0.81 4.54
C PRO A 31 1.78 -0.67 4.56
N LYS A 32 0.68 -1.00 5.24
CA LYS A 32 0.18 -2.36 5.36
C LYS A 32 -1.33 -2.39 5.33
N TYR A 33 -1.91 -3.18 4.43
CA TYR A 33 -3.35 -3.42 4.34
C TYR A 33 -3.65 -4.80 3.79
N GLU A 34 -4.87 -5.26 4.05
CA GLU A 34 -5.44 -6.48 3.49
C GLU A 34 -6.94 -6.29 3.28
N PHE A 35 -7.44 -6.64 2.11
CA PHE A 35 -8.86 -6.61 1.81
C PHE A 35 -9.26 -7.78 0.92
N LYS A 36 -10.50 -8.24 1.11
CA LYS A 36 -11.14 -9.27 0.28
C LYS A 36 -12.57 -8.87 0.00
N TYR A 37 -13.02 -9.09 -1.23
CA TYR A 37 -14.40 -8.90 -1.63
C TYR A 37 -14.79 -9.92 -2.70
N GLY A 38 -16.09 -10.11 -2.91
CA GLY A 38 -16.59 -11.06 -3.89
C GLY A 38 -18.05 -10.84 -4.24
N VAL A 39 -18.49 -11.55 -5.26
CA VAL A 39 -19.87 -11.66 -5.71
C VAL A 39 -20.25 -13.12 -5.59
N ASP A 40 -21.37 -13.36 -4.91
CA ASP A 40 -22.05 -14.65 -4.85
C ASP A 40 -23.50 -14.39 -5.22
N ASP A 41 -23.82 -14.57 -6.51
CA ASP A 41 -25.16 -14.38 -7.06
C ASP A 41 -25.76 -15.73 -7.48
N PRO A 42 -26.66 -16.31 -6.67
CA PRO A 42 -27.32 -17.57 -6.99
C PRO A 42 -28.23 -17.52 -8.23
N HIS A 43 -28.72 -16.34 -8.61
CA HIS A 43 -29.63 -16.21 -9.74
C HIS A 43 -28.89 -16.29 -11.07
N THR A 44 -27.73 -15.64 -11.18
CA THR A 44 -26.87 -15.71 -12.37
C THR A 44 -25.83 -16.82 -12.30
N HIS A 45 -25.69 -17.46 -11.13
CA HIS A 45 -24.60 -18.39 -10.80
C HIS A 45 -23.21 -17.73 -10.94
N ASP A 46 -23.13 -16.43 -10.69
CA ASP A 46 -21.87 -15.69 -10.72
C ASP A 46 -21.17 -15.79 -9.36
N LEU A 47 -20.06 -16.52 -9.34
CA LEU A 47 -19.19 -16.63 -8.19
C LEU A 47 -17.82 -16.06 -8.54
N LYS A 48 -17.48 -14.90 -7.96
CA LYS A 48 -16.21 -14.21 -8.15
C LYS A 48 -15.64 -13.74 -6.81
N GLU A 49 -14.33 -13.81 -6.66
CA GLU A 49 -13.62 -13.27 -5.51
C GLU A 49 -12.38 -12.49 -5.93
N ARG A 50 -12.03 -11.47 -5.15
CA ARG A 50 -10.76 -10.76 -5.25
C ARG A 50 -10.21 -10.52 -3.86
N ALA A 51 -8.90 -10.71 -3.70
CA ALA A 51 -8.16 -10.32 -2.52
C ALA A 51 -6.93 -9.49 -2.91
N GLU A 52 -6.56 -8.54 -2.07
CA GLU A 52 -5.31 -7.80 -2.20
C GLU A 52 -4.71 -7.54 -0.84
N LYS A 53 -3.40 -7.71 -0.75
CA LYS A 53 -2.61 -7.49 0.44
C LYS A 53 -1.37 -6.69 0.08
N ARG A 54 -1.06 -5.68 0.89
CA ARG A 54 0.17 -4.90 0.76
C ARG A 54 0.97 -5.00 2.05
N ASP A 55 2.27 -5.20 1.89
CA ASP A 55 3.25 -5.13 2.96
C ASP A 55 4.48 -4.36 2.47
N GLY A 56 4.61 -3.10 2.88
CA GLY A 56 5.72 -2.25 2.46
C GLY A 56 5.70 -1.98 0.96
N HIS A 57 6.68 -2.51 0.23
CA HIS A 57 6.78 -2.37 -1.23
C HIS A 57 6.11 -3.50 -2.01
N THR A 58 5.70 -4.56 -1.32
CA THR A 58 5.13 -5.75 -1.91
C THR A 58 3.62 -5.64 -1.98
N VAL A 59 3.03 -5.94 -3.15
CA VAL A 59 1.58 -6.08 -3.31
C VAL A 59 1.27 -7.46 -3.87
N GLU A 60 0.43 -8.21 -3.15
CA GLU A 60 -0.16 -9.47 -3.58
C GLU A 60 -1.60 -9.23 -4.02
N GLN A 61 -1.95 -9.67 -5.23
CA GLN A 61 -3.29 -9.58 -5.78
C GLN A 61 -3.77 -10.96 -6.22
N GLU A 62 -4.95 -11.37 -5.78
CA GLU A 62 -5.58 -12.63 -6.13
C GLU A 62 -6.98 -12.37 -6.72
N TYR A 63 -7.29 -13.03 -7.83
CA TYR A 63 -8.61 -13.02 -8.46
C TYR A 63 -9.07 -14.45 -8.71
N GLY A 64 -10.29 -14.77 -8.31
CA GLY A 64 -10.92 -16.07 -8.52
C GLY A 64 -12.29 -15.90 -9.17
N TRP A 65 -12.64 -16.79 -10.09
CA TRP A 65 -14.01 -16.89 -10.58
C TRP A 65 -14.35 -18.32 -11.00
N HIS A 66 -15.64 -18.65 -10.94
CA HIS A 66 -16.16 -19.89 -11.47
C HIS A 66 -16.78 -19.67 -12.86
N GLU A 67 -16.44 -20.58 -13.76
CA GLU A 67 -17.11 -20.82 -15.03
C GLU A 67 -17.71 -22.23 -14.97
N LYS A 68 -18.73 -22.51 -15.81
CA LYS A 68 -19.51 -23.77 -15.80
C LYS A 68 -18.76 -25.03 -15.36
N ASP A 69 -17.62 -25.31 -15.98
CA ASP A 69 -16.83 -26.53 -15.74
C ASP A 69 -15.43 -26.22 -15.18
N ARG A 70 -15.15 -24.97 -14.79
CA ARG A 70 -13.80 -24.56 -14.40
C ARG A 70 -13.79 -23.52 -13.31
N GLU A 71 -12.91 -23.69 -12.34
CA GLU A 71 -12.51 -22.63 -11.42
C GLU A 71 -11.19 -22.04 -11.91
N VAL A 72 -11.14 -20.72 -12.05
CA VAL A 72 -9.92 -19.99 -12.45
C VAL A 72 -9.46 -19.15 -11.28
N LYS A 73 -8.17 -19.27 -10.94
CA LYS A 73 -7.47 -18.43 -9.96
C LYS A 73 -6.24 -17.80 -10.59
N LEU A 74 -6.14 -16.49 -10.45
CA LEU A 74 -5.00 -15.68 -10.86
C LEU A 74 -4.35 -15.09 -9.61
N LYS A 75 -3.04 -15.31 -9.45
CA LYS A 75 -2.25 -14.65 -8.41
C LYS A 75 -1.15 -13.81 -9.07
N LYS A 76 -1.11 -12.52 -8.73
CA LYS A 76 -0.07 -11.58 -9.14
C LYS A 76 0.70 -11.11 -7.91
N LEU A 77 2.02 -11.18 -7.99
CA LEU A 77 2.93 -10.59 -7.00
C LEU A 77 3.69 -9.44 -7.67
N ASP A 78 3.66 -8.27 -7.04
CA ASP A 78 4.35 -7.06 -7.49
C ASP A 78 5.41 -6.66 -6.47
N GLU A 79 6.64 -7.11 -6.70
CA GLU A 79 7.83 -6.75 -5.90
C GLU A 79 8.94 -6.08 -6.71
N HIS A 80 8.82 -5.94 -8.04
CA HIS A 80 9.84 -5.52 -9.05
C HIS A 80 10.13 -6.53 -10.19
N ALA A 81 9.43 -7.66 -10.26
CA ALA A 81 9.31 -8.47 -11.49
C ALA A 81 7.96 -9.17 -11.49
N GLN A 82 7.18 -8.97 -12.56
CA GLN A 82 5.77 -9.32 -12.63
C GLN A 82 5.61 -10.85 -12.74
N GLN A 83 5.42 -11.54 -11.62
CA GLN A 83 5.06 -12.96 -11.64
C GLN A 83 3.54 -13.08 -11.61
N VAL A 84 2.95 -13.56 -12.71
CA VAL A 84 1.53 -13.91 -12.81
C VAL A 84 1.44 -15.43 -12.83
N LYS A 85 0.82 -16.03 -11.81
CA LYS A 85 0.51 -17.45 -11.75
C LYS A 85 -0.98 -17.63 -12.05
N ILE A 86 -1.28 -18.52 -12.99
CA ILE A 86 -2.65 -18.87 -13.39
C ILE A 86 -2.87 -20.34 -13.04
N GLU A 87 -3.89 -20.63 -12.26
CA GLU A 87 -4.34 -21.98 -11.91
C GLU A 87 -5.76 -22.17 -12.43
N ILE A 88 -5.99 -23.22 -13.22
CA ILE A 88 -7.31 -23.57 -13.76
C ILE A 88 -7.62 -24.99 -13.30
N GLN A 89 -8.64 -25.13 -12.47
CA GLN A 89 -9.17 -26.42 -12.06
C GLN A 89 -10.38 -26.76 -12.92
N HIS A 90 -10.44 -27.98 -13.45
CA HIS A 90 -11.60 -28.45 -14.21
C HIS A 90 -12.48 -29.31 -13.32
N HIS A 91 -13.78 -29.05 -13.32
CA HIS A 91 -14.78 -29.90 -12.69
C HIS A 91 -15.20 -30.97 -13.71
N HIS A 92 -14.79 -32.22 -13.50
CA HIS A 92 -15.30 -33.33 -14.28
C HIS A 92 -16.74 -33.61 -13.86
N HIS A 93 -17.71 -33.24 -14.71
CA HIS A 93 -19.06 -33.78 -14.63
C HIS A 93 -19.00 -35.27 -15.02
N HIS A 94 -19.33 -36.14 -14.05
CA HIS A 94 -19.41 -37.59 -14.22
C HIS A 94 -20.83 -38.02 -14.64
#